data_AF-A0A974CD48-F1
#
_entry.id   AF-A0A974CD48-F1
#
_cell.length_a   1.000
_cell.length_b   1.000
_cell.length_c   1.000
_cell.angle_alpha   90.00
_cell.angle_beta   90.00
_cell.angle_gamma   90.00
#
_symmetry.space_group_name_H-M   'P 1'
#
loop_
_entity.id
_entity.type
_entity.pdbx_description
1 polymer ?
#
loop_
_entity_poly.entity_id
_entity_poly.type
_entity_poly.pdbx_seq_one_letter_code
_entity_poly.pdbx_strand_id
1 'polypeptide(L)'
;ATDLDDTMTDALINNKPKFVKLFVDNGLNIVDYLTYGRLEELYSSVLDNTLLHQLLKNKHDERRNSNKVHHEFPLMDSNGKGMEFKLYEVSKILRDLLGDVCAPFYTHVLGNITRRHSAKKAQEHITVEKYEPKKSTSPWIDLFIWAILQNRDEMASYFWEM
;
A
#
# COMPACT_ATOMS: atom_id res chain seq x y z
N ALA A 1 -2.41 -23.21 -6.07
CA ALA A 1 -1.82 -22.11 -6.86
C ALA A 1 -1.29 -20.99 -5.93
N THR A 2 -0.65 -21.34 -4.81
CA THR A 2 -0.05 -20.37 -3.88
C THR A 2 1.42 -20.13 -4.19
N ASP A 3 2.14 -21.18 -4.61
CA ASP A 3 3.57 -21.11 -4.92
C ASP A 3 3.91 -20.11 -6.04
N LEU A 4 3.14 -20.09 -7.13
CA LEU A 4 3.39 -19.14 -8.22
C LEU A 4 3.14 -17.69 -7.77
N ASP A 5 2.10 -17.45 -6.98
CA ASP A 5 1.85 -16.11 -6.46
C ASP A 5 2.96 -15.65 -5.51
N ASP A 6 3.46 -16.55 -4.66
CA ASP A 6 4.57 -16.23 -3.74
C ASP A 6 5.84 -15.89 -4.54
N THR A 7 6.14 -16.66 -5.61
CA THR A 7 7.24 -16.32 -6.52
C THR A 7 7.05 -15.01 -7.29
N MET A 8 5.79 -14.65 -7.62
CA MET A 8 5.48 -13.34 -8.20
C MET A 8 5.76 -12.22 -7.19
N THR A 9 5.33 -12.39 -5.94
CA THR A 9 5.63 -11.43 -4.85
C THR A 9 7.13 -11.26 -4.68
N ASP A 10 7.90 -12.36 -4.67
CA ASP A 10 9.37 -12.30 -4.58
C ASP A 10 9.99 -11.55 -5.76
N ALA A 11 9.52 -11.82 -6.99
CA ALA A 11 10.01 -11.13 -8.19
C ALA A 11 9.70 -9.64 -8.16
N LEU A 12 8.51 -9.25 -7.66
CA LEU A 12 8.15 -7.87 -7.40
C LEU A 12 9.11 -7.26 -6.37
N ILE A 13 9.16 -7.78 -5.15
CA ILE A 13 9.97 -7.23 -4.04
C ILE A 13 11.43 -7.03 -4.47
N ASN A 14 12.03 -8.03 -5.12
CA ASN A 14 13.44 -8.04 -5.53
C ASN A 14 13.73 -7.30 -6.84
N ASN A 15 12.77 -6.53 -7.36
CA ASN A 15 12.91 -5.73 -8.58
C ASN A 15 13.40 -6.56 -9.79
N LYS A 16 12.68 -7.65 -10.10
CA LYS A 16 13.02 -8.60 -11.18
C LYS A 16 12.00 -8.52 -12.33
N PRO A 17 12.01 -7.44 -13.16
CA PRO A 17 11.00 -7.23 -14.21
C PRO A 17 10.92 -8.36 -15.23
N LYS A 18 12.05 -8.99 -15.58
CA LYS A 18 12.07 -10.12 -16.51
C LYS A 18 11.28 -11.34 -16.00
N PHE A 19 11.31 -11.61 -14.69
CA PHE A 19 10.54 -12.70 -14.09
C PHE A 19 9.06 -12.35 -14.00
N VAL A 20 8.73 -11.11 -13.61
CA VAL A 20 7.35 -10.63 -13.59
C VAL A 20 6.72 -10.77 -14.98
N LYS A 21 7.42 -10.32 -16.02
CA LYS A 21 6.99 -10.48 -17.42
C LYS A 21 6.82 -11.95 -17.79
N LEU A 22 7.81 -12.79 -17.48
CA LEU A 22 7.74 -14.23 -17.73
C LEU A 22 6.48 -14.86 -17.09
N PHE A 23 6.16 -14.52 -15.84
CA PHE A 23 4.99 -15.09 -15.16
C PHE A 23 3.68 -14.65 -15.81
N VAL A 24 3.56 -13.38 -16.17
CA VAL A 24 2.36 -12.86 -16.85
C VAL A 24 2.22 -13.47 -18.25
N ASP A 25 3.32 -13.55 -19.02
CA ASP A 25 3.34 -14.17 -20.35
C ASP A 25 2.97 -15.67 -20.30
N ASN A 26 3.21 -16.34 -19.16
CA ASN A 26 2.83 -17.73 -18.92
C ASN A 26 1.46 -17.91 -18.24
N GLY A 27 0.64 -16.86 -18.20
CA GLY A 27 -0.76 -16.95 -17.79
C GLY A 27 -1.06 -16.59 -16.34
N LEU A 28 -0.12 -15.99 -15.60
CA LEU A 28 -0.46 -15.38 -14.31
C LEU A 28 -1.34 -14.15 -14.54
N ASN A 29 -2.56 -14.20 -14.00
CA ASN A 29 -3.49 -13.08 -14.07
C ASN A 29 -3.27 -12.11 -12.90
N ILE A 30 -2.74 -10.92 -13.21
CA ILE A 30 -2.47 -9.86 -12.21
C ILE A 30 -3.74 -9.41 -11.47
N VAL A 31 -4.91 -9.45 -12.12
CA VAL A 31 -6.19 -9.10 -11.48
C VAL A 31 -6.57 -10.11 -10.40
N ASP A 32 -6.25 -11.39 -10.60
CA ASP A 32 -6.52 -12.43 -9.61
C ASP A 32 -5.45 -12.45 -8.51
N TYR A 33 -4.21 -12.14 -8.87
CA TYR A 33 -3.06 -12.09 -7.98
C TYR A 33 -3.13 -10.92 -6.98
N LEU A 34 -3.45 -9.70 -7.45
CA LEU A 34 -3.26 -8.49 -6.64
C LEU A 34 -4.48 -8.16 -5.77
N THR A 35 -4.40 -8.55 -4.50
CA THR A 35 -5.31 -8.09 -3.45
C THR A 35 -4.76 -6.85 -2.76
N TYR A 36 -5.62 -6.08 -2.08
CA TYR A 36 -5.15 -4.94 -1.29
C TYR A 36 -4.20 -5.34 -0.15
N GLY A 37 -4.34 -6.56 0.39
CA GLY A 37 -3.43 -7.09 1.39
C GLY A 37 -2.04 -7.36 0.83
N ARG A 38 -1.94 -7.92 -0.38
CA ARG A 38 -0.64 -8.05 -1.08
C ARG A 38 -0.05 -6.70 -1.44
N LEU A 39 -0.88 -5.74 -1.85
CA LEU A 39 -0.40 -4.39 -2.11
C LEU A 39 0.22 -3.75 -0.85
N GLU A 40 -0.41 -3.93 0.32
CA GLU A 40 0.14 -3.49 1.61
C GLU A 40 1.44 -4.22 1.97
N GLU A 41 1.53 -5.52 1.70
CA GLU A 41 2.77 -6.30 1.85
C GLU A 41 3.89 -5.74 0.98
N LEU A 42 3.59 -5.43 -0.29
CA LEU A 42 4.54 -4.80 -1.22
C LEU A 42 5.02 -3.43 -0.71
N TYR A 43 4.14 -2.59 -0.13
CA TYR A 43 4.56 -1.33 0.50
C TYR A 43 5.34 -1.54 1.81
N SER A 44 5.06 -2.60 2.55
CA SER A 44 5.75 -2.96 3.79
C SER A 44 7.13 -3.60 3.54
N SER A 45 7.36 -4.14 2.34
CA SER A 45 8.65 -4.70 1.91
C SER A 45 9.69 -3.65 1.48
N VAL A 46 9.31 -2.36 1.48
CA VAL A 46 10.18 -1.27 1.05
C VAL A 46 11.33 -1.08 2.04
N LEU A 47 12.57 -1.03 1.51
CA LEU A 47 13.79 -0.89 2.30
C LEU A 47 13.77 0.35 3.20
N ASP A 48 14.14 0.16 4.47
CA ASP A 48 14.08 1.16 5.55
C ASP A 48 14.90 2.44 5.29
N ASN A 49 15.91 2.36 4.42
CA ASN A 49 16.78 3.48 4.06
C ASN A 49 16.24 4.36 2.91
N THR A 50 15.06 4.04 2.37
CA THR A 50 14.45 4.77 1.25
C THR A 50 13.60 5.94 1.73
N LEU A 51 13.46 6.96 0.88
CA LEU A 51 12.57 8.10 1.14
C LEU A 51 11.11 7.64 1.31
N LEU A 52 10.65 6.70 0.49
CA LEU A 52 9.30 6.15 0.60
C LEU A 52 9.04 5.54 1.98
N HIS A 53 9.97 4.73 2.49
CA HIS A 53 9.85 4.16 3.82
C HIS A 53 9.78 5.25 4.91
N GLN A 54 10.61 6.29 4.81
CA GLN A 54 10.57 7.42 5.75
C GLN A 54 9.23 8.15 5.73
N LEU A 55 8.65 8.38 4.55
CA LEU A 55 7.34 9.00 4.39
C LEU A 55 6.22 8.12 4.97
N LEU A 56 6.25 6.81 4.70
CA LEU A 56 5.29 5.84 5.24
C LEU A 56 5.36 5.79 6.76
N LYS A 57 6.57 5.73 7.33
CA LYS A 57 6.81 5.78 8.77
C LYS A 57 6.26 7.05 9.39
N ASN A 58 6.51 8.22 8.78
CA ASN A 58 5.99 9.48 9.27
C ASN A 58 4.45 9.49 9.30
N LYS A 59 3.78 9.04 8.22
CA LYS A 59 2.30 8.95 8.19
C LYS A 59 1.73 7.94 9.19
N HIS A 60 2.43 6.82 9.38
CA HIS A 60 2.06 5.84 10.39
C HIS A 60 2.12 6.43 11.80
N ASP A 61 3.19 7.17 12.13
CA ASP A 61 3.36 7.83 13.42
C ASP A 61 2.38 9.00 13.63
N GLU A 62 2.08 9.80 12.60
CA GLU A 62 1.04 10.85 12.62
C GLU A 62 -0.33 10.26 13.02
N ARG A 63 -0.72 9.14 12.39
CA ARG A 63 -1.97 8.41 12.72
C ARG A 63 -1.93 7.89 14.15
N ARG A 64 -0.82 7.27 14.56
CA ARG A 64 -0.67 6.70 15.90
C ARG A 64 -0.72 7.77 16.99
N ASN A 65 -0.07 8.90 16.78
CA ASN A 65 -0.04 10.01 17.74
C ASN A 65 -1.38 10.74 17.84
N SER A 66 -2.13 10.84 16.73
CA SER A 66 -3.51 11.35 16.75
C SER A 66 -4.43 10.47 17.60
N ASN A 67 -4.18 9.15 17.64
CA ASN A 67 -4.95 8.19 18.44
C ASN A 67 -4.51 8.14 19.93
N LYS A 68 -3.32 8.62 20.27
CA LYS A 68 -2.76 8.60 21.64
C LYS A 68 -3.35 9.64 22.59
N VAL A 69 -4.25 10.52 22.13
CA VAL A 69 -4.95 11.48 23.00
C VAL A 69 -5.89 10.78 24.02
N HIS A 70 -6.06 9.44 23.96
CA HIS A 70 -6.97 8.70 24.84
C HIS A 70 -6.40 7.50 25.62
N HIS A 71 -5.12 7.10 25.49
CA HIS A 71 -4.53 6.11 26.42
C HIS A 71 -3.00 6.23 26.48
N GLU A 72 -2.50 6.22 27.71
CA GLU A 72 -1.07 6.26 28.08
C GLU A 72 -0.27 5.04 27.57
N PHE A 73 1.04 5.27 27.47
CA PHE A 73 2.17 4.34 27.28
C PHE A 73 2.61 3.98 25.84
N PRO A 74 3.87 4.31 25.45
CA PRO A 74 4.52 3.72 24.30
C PRO A 74 5.07 2.34 24.68
N LEU A 75 4.41 1.27 24.23
CA LEU A 75 5.05 -0.04 24.18
C LEU A 75 6.05 -0.06 23.03
N MET A 76 7.32 -0.29 23.38
CA MET A 76 8.44 -0.48 22.47
C MET A 76 8.50 -1.94 22.00
N ASP A 77 8.86 -2.07 20.73
CA ASP A 77 9.30 -3.24 19.98
C ASP A 77 8.43 -4.49 19.96
N SER A 78 7.71 -4.62 18.84
CA SER A 78 7.28 -5.93 18.35
C SER A 78 8.46 -6.57 17.61
N ASN A 79 9.16 -7.44 18.33
CA ASN A 79 10.04 -8.51 17.84
C ASN A 79 10.08 -8.69 16.31
N GLY A 80 11.15 -8.21 15.66
CA GLY A 80 11.70 -8.73 14.40
C GLY A 80 10.80 -8.74 13.15
N LYS A 81 9.56 -8.24 13.23
CA LYS A 81 8.66 -8.11 12.09
C LYS A 81 8.79 -6.67 11.57
N GLY A 82 9.10 -6.51 10.28
CA GLY A 82 9.15 -5.19 9.64
C GLY A 82 7.87 -4.39 9.87
N MET A 83 7.97 -3.06 9.74
CA MET A 83 6.81 -2.16 9.88
C MET A 83 5.72 -2.53 8.86
N GLU A 84 4.49 -2.73 9.34
CA GLU A 84 3.33 -3.03 8.48
C GLU A 84 2.60 -1.72 8.14
N PHE A 85 2.68 -1.29 6.88
CA PHE A 85 2.01 -0.09 6.39
C PHE A 85 0.66 -0.43 5.76
N LYS A 86 -0.33 0.47 5.91
CA LYS A 86 -1.66 0.31 5.32
C LYS A 86 -1.84 1.25 4.13
N LEU A 87 -2.84 0.97 3.29
CA LEU A 87 -3.19 1.86 2.17
C LEU A 87 -3.59 3.27 2.61
N TYR A 88 -3.96 3.44 3.89
CA TYR A 88 -4.18 4.75 4.48
C TYR A 88 -2.92 5.63 4.42
N GLU A 89 -1.76 5.14 4.86
CA GLU A 89 -0.51 5.89 4.82
C GLU A 89 -0.13 6.24 3.37
N VAL A 90 -0.28 5.27 2.45
CA VAL A 90 -0.03 5.48 1.01
C VAL A 90 -0.94 6.56 0.43
N SER A 91 -2.24 6.49 0.71
CA SER A 91 -3.24 7.48 0.27
C SER A 91 -2.91 8.90 0.77
N LYS A 92 -2.42 9.01 2.01
CA LYS A 92 -1.96 10.30 2.56
C LYS A 92 -0.74 10.83 1.80
N ILE A 93 0.27 9.99 1.54
CA ILE A 93 1.46 10.39 0.77
C ILE A 93 1.09 10.84 -0.63
N LEU A 94 0.26 10.06 -1.35
CA LEU A 94 -0.16 10.40 -2.71
C LEU A 94 -0.92 11.72 -2.78
N ARG A 95 -1.78 12.02 -1.79
CA ARG A 95 -2.42 13.33 -1.71
C ARG A 95 -1.43 14.45 -1.44
N ASP A 96 -0.43 14.24 -0.58
CA ASP A 96 0.57 15.26 -0.28
C ASP A 96 1.47 15.53 -1.50
N LEU A 97 1.73 14.52 -2.34
CA LEU A 97 2.54 14.64 -3.57
C LEU A 97 1.77 15.23 -4.76
N LEU A 98 0.52 14.81 -4.97
CA LEU A 98 -0.27 15.15 -6.15
C LEU A 98 -1.28 16.28 -5.90
N GLY A 99 -1.49 16.67 -4.64
CA GLY A 99 -2.51 17.63 -4.24
C GLY A 99 -3.92 17.17 -4.61
N ASP A 100 -4.79 18.14 -4.86
CA ASP A 100 -6.18 17.92 -5.27
C ASP A 100 -6.35 17.77 -6.80
N VAL A 101 -5.24 17.63 -7.53
CA VAL A 101 -5.26 17.50 -9.00
C VAL A 101 -5.83 16.14 -9.42
N CYS A 102 -5.56 15.10 -8.62
CA CYS A 102 -6.03 13.74 -8.88
C CYS A 102 -7.17 13.38 -7.92
N ALA A 103 -8.05 12.48 -8.38
CA ALA A 103 -9.00 11.84 -7.48
C ALA A 103 -8.25 11.12 -6.34
N PRO A 104 -8.70 11.20 -5.08
CA PRO A 104 -7.97 10.61 -3.97
C PRO A 104 -7.85 9.08 -4.08
N PHE A 105 -6.61 8.59 -4.17
CA PHE A 105 -6.30 7.17 -4.27
C PHE A 105 -6.77 6.38 -3.04
N TYR A 106 -7.26 5.17 -3.28
CA TYR A 106 -7.73 4.19 -2.27
C TYR A 106 -8.91 4.63 -1.39
N THR A 107 -9.51 5.79 -1.60
CA THR A 107 -10.65 6.25 -0.77
C THR A 107 -11.88 5.37 -0.89
N HIS A 108 -12.09 4.72 -2.04
CA HIS A 108 -13.16 3.73 -2.22
C HIS A 108 -12.95 2.48 -1.36
N VAL A 109 -11.70 2.14 -1.02
CA VAL A 109 -11.32 1.00 -0.18
C VAL A 109 -11.40 1.35 1.30
N LEU A 110 -10.89 2.54 1.64
CA LEU A 110 -10.79 3.03 3.02
C LEU A 110 -12.14 3.54 3.57
N GLY A 111 -13.16 3.67 2.71
CA GLY A 111 -14.42 4.32 3.04
C GLY A 111 -14.29 5.84 3.07
N ASN A 112 -15.42 6.54 3.26
CA ASN A 112 -15.50 8.01 3.29
C ASN A 112 -14.82 8.64 4.53
N ILE A 113 -13.54 8.37 4.77
CA ILE A 113 -12.72 9.04 5.80
C ILE A 113 -12.52 10.53 5.44
N THR A 114 -12.71 10.92 4.18
CA THR A 114 -12.42 12.28 3.67
C THR A 114 -13.55 13.31 3.83
N ARG A 115 -14.73 12.96 4.36
CA ARG A 115 -15.90 13.89 4.46
C ARG A 115 -16.27 14.39 5.86
N ARG A 116 -15.39 14.34 6.86
CA ARG A 116 -15.72 14.86 8.21
C ARG A 116 -14.62 15.75 8.80
N HIS A 117 -14.45 16.93 8.21
CA HIS A 117 -13.91 18.10 8.94
C HIS A 117 -15.00 19.02 9.49
N SER A 118 -16.25 18.56 9.55
CA SER A 118 -17.34 19.29 10.19
C SER A 118 -18.27 18.34 10.94
N ALA A 119 -18.22 18.49 12.27
CA ALA A 119 -19.18 18.05 13.28
C ALA A 119 -19.26 16.54 13.61
N LYS A 120 -18.88 16.29 14.87
CA LYS A 120 -19.34 15.24 15.80
C LYS A 120 -18.77 13.82 15.66
N LYS A 121 -17.94 13.50 16.67
CA LYS A 121 -17.97 12.27 17.48
C LYS A 121 -18.87 11.16 16.92
N ALA A 122 -18.25 10.24 16.22
CA ALA A 122 -18.64 8.85 16.27
C ALA A 122 -17.35 8.05 16.27
N GLN A 123 -17.22 7.21 17.28
CA GLN A 123 -16.28 6.11 17.39
C GLN A 123 -16.10 5.44 16.01
N GLU A 124 -15.08 5.82 15.24
CA GLU A 124 -14.62 5.01 14.13
C GLU A 124 -13.74 3.91 14.74
N HIS A 125 -14.39 2.98 15.44
CA HIS A 125 -14.04 1.59 15.19
C HIS A 125 -14.22 1.44 13.68
N ILE A 126 -13.14 1.65 12.94
CA ILE A 126 -13.00 1.20 11.56
C ILE A 126 -13.41 -0.26 11.68
N THR A 127 -14.65 -0.57 11.32
CA THR A 127 -15.04 -1.93 10.98
C THR A 127 -14.18 -2.21 9.77
N VAL A 128 -12.99 -2.75 10.05
CA VAL A 128 -12.16 -3.47 9.13
C VAL A 128 -13.01 -4.67 8.71
N GLU A 129 -14.07 -4.43 7.92
CA GLU A 129 -14.49 -5.38 6.91
C GLU A 129 -13.26 -5.51 6.03
N LYS A 130 -12.43 -6.47 6.41
CA LYS A 130 -11.05 -6.64 5.98
C LYS A 130 -11.07 -6.51 4.46
N TYR A 131 -10.60 -5.37 3.95
CA TYR A 131 -10.53 -5.10 2.52
C TYR A 131 -9.32 -5.77 1.90
N GLU A 132 -8.36 -6.19 2.74
CA GLU A 132 -7.17 -6.93 2.36
C GLU A 132 -7.41 -8.11 1.38
N PRO A 133 -8.41 -9.00 1.55
CA PRO A 133 -8.70 -10.06 0.58
C PRO A 133 -9.41 -9.56 -0.69
N LYS A 134 -9.91 -8.31 -0.72
CA LYS A 134 -10.53 -7.75 -1.93
C LYS A 134 -9.44 -7.49 -2.97
N LYS A 135 -9.77 -7.81 -4.22
CA LYS A 135 -8.91 -7.54 -5.38
C LYS A 135 -8.79 -6.03 -5.60
N SER A 136 -7.62 -5.60 -6.08
CA SER A 136 -7.45 -4.24 -6.57
C SER A 136 -8.39 -3.98 -7.75
N THR A 137 -9.00 -2.78 -7.77
CA THR A 137 -9.83 -2.33 -8.88
C THR A 137 -9.00 -2.03 -10.13
N SER A 138 -7.74 -1.62 -9.94
CA SER A 138 -6.83 -1.19 -11.01
C SER A 138 -5.42 -1.72 -10.74
N PRO A 139 -5.20 -3.04 -10.84
CA PRO A 139 -4.01 -3.66 -10.28
C PRO A 139 -2.72 -3.24 -10.98
N TRP A 140 -2.76 -3.00 -12.29
CA TRP A 140 -1.62 -2.46 -13.04
C TRP A 140 -1.26 -1.03 -12.61
N ILE A 141 -2.27 -0.17 -12.40
CA ILE A 141 -2.07 1.19 -11.90
C ILE A 141 -1.48 1.16 -10.47
N ASP A 142 -1.97 0.26 -9.62
CA ASP A 142 -1.45 0.13 -8.25
C ASP A 142 0.02 -0.32 -8.24
N LEU A 143 0.38 -1.29 -9.07
CA LEU A 143 1.77 -1.74 -9.23
C LEU A 143 2.65 -0.66 -9.86
N PHE A 144 2.12 0.10 -10.82
CA PHE A 144 2.80 1.24 -11.43
C PHE A 144 3.15 2.32 -10.40
N ILE A 145 2.18 2.72 -9.57
CA ILE A 145 2.40 3.70 -8.49
C ILE A 145 3.44 3.18 -7.50
N TRP A 146 3.31 1.91 -7.09
CA TRP A 146 4.26 1.27 -6.18
C TRP A 146 5.69 1.23 -6.76
N ALA A 147 5.83 1.01 -8.07
CA ALA A 147 7.13 1.02 -8.76
C ALA A 147 7.73 2.42 -8.86
N ILE A 148 6.93 3.43 -9.21
CA ILE A 148 7.37 4.83 -9.29
C ILE A 148 7.85 5.34 -7.94
N LEU A 149 7.09 5.10 -6.87
CA LEU A 149 7.43 5.58 -5.53
C LEU A 149 8.76 5.00 -5.02
N GLN A 150 9.21 3.88 -5.59
CA GLN A 150 10.49 3.24 -5.29
C GLN A 150 11.58 3.49 -6.34
N ASN A 151 11.32 4.33 -7.34
CA ASN A 151 12.24 4.61 -8.45
C ASN A 151 12.66 3.34 -9.23
N ARG A 152 11.70 2.47 -9.54
CA ARG A 152 11.90 1.24 -10.34
C ARG A 152 11.40 1.48 -11.77
N ASP A 153 12.24 2.08 -12.59
CA ASP A 153 11.95 2.54 -13.96
C ASP A 153 11.52 1.43 -14.92
N GLU A 154 12.25 0.31 -14.97
CA GLU A 154 11.90 -0.82 -15.84
C GLU A 154 10.53 -1.43 -15.45
N MET A 155 10.28 -1.57 -14.16
CA MET A 155 9.00 -2.09 -13.64
C MET A 155 7.85 -1.11 -13.91
N ALA A 156 8.06 0.18 -13.65
CA ALA A 156 7.06 1.21 -13.90
C ALA A 156 6.72 1.28 -15.40
N SER A 157 7.72 1.22 -16.28
CA SER A 157 7.49 1.23 -17.73
C SER A 157 6.66 0.02 -18.16
N TYR A 158 7.01 -1.17 -17.66
CA TYR A 158 6.25 -2.38 -17.95
C TYR A 158 4.80 -2.29 -17.45
N PHE A 159 4.57 -1.88 -16.20
CA PHE A 159 3.21 -1.77 -15.65
C PHE A 159 2.35 -0.69 -16.29
N TRP A 160 2.97 0.34 -16.89
CA TRP A 160 2.28 1.36 -17.65
C TRP A 160 1.77 0.87 -19.01
N GLU A 161 2.47 -0.10 -19.62
CA GLU A 161 2.14 -0.63 -20.95
C GLU A 161 1.02 -1.71 -20.93
N MET A 162 0.70 -2.26 -19.76
CA MET A 162 -0.26 -3.36 -19.57
C MET A 162 -1.68 -2.88 -19.26
#